data_AF-A0A0B6Z8V1-F1
#
_entry.id   AF-A0A0B6Z8V1-F1
#
_cell.length_a   1.000
_cell.length_b   1.000
_cell.length_c   1.000
_cell.angle_alpha   90.00
_cell.angle_beta   90.00
_cell.angle_gamma   90.00
#
_symmetry.space_group_name_H-M   'P 1'
#
loop_
_entity.id
_entity.type
_entity.pdbx_description
1 polymer ?
#
loop_
_entity_poly.entity_id
_entity_poly.type
_entity_poly.pdbx_seq_one_letter_code
_entity_poly.pdbx_strand_id
1 'polypeptide(L)'
;DIGVEPENIVMLVLAFKLDAKNLGFFTFDEWMKGMTELQCDTLEKLQNRLYYLRTLLNDPPLFKNIYRFAFDFARDKDQRSLDMETAKAMLSLVLGKSWSLFSYFHQFLEQSKYKVINKDQW
;
A
#
# COMPACT_ATOMS: atom_id res chain seq x y z
N ASP A 1 9.68 10.64 -12.23
CA ASP A 1 10.24 9.70 -13.25
C ASP A 1 9.25 8.67 -13.75
N ILE A 2 8.64 7.85 -12.89
CA ILE A 2 7.70 6.79 -13.34
C ILE A 2 6.26 7.26 -13.64
N GLY A 3 5.99 8.57 -13.62
CA GLY A 3 4.69 9.14 -14.02
C GLY A 3 3.53 8.87 -13.08
N VAL A 4 3.79 8.51 -11.81
CA VAL A 4 2.77 8.32 -10.78
C VAL A 4 3.14 9.08 -9.51
N GLU A 5 2.12 9.55 -8.81
CA GLU A 5 2.28 10.16 -7.49
C GLU A 5 2.71 9.11 -6.45
N PRO A 6 3.49 9.50 -5.42
CA PRO A 6 3.88 8.59 -4.33
C PRO A 6 2.68 7.94 -3.63
N GLU A 7 1.57 8.69 -3.50
CA GLU A 7 0.32 8.25 -2.89
C GLU A 7 -0.59 7.48 -3.85
N ASN A 8 -0.05 6.94 -4.95
CA ASN A 8 -0.82 6.08 -5.84
C ASN A 8 -0.83 4.64 -5.33
N ILE A 9 -1.98 3.94 -5.38
CA ILE A 9 -2.09 2.55 -4.91
C ILE A 9 -1.09 1.62 -5.61
N VAL A 10 -0.69 1.92 -6.84
CA VAL A 10 0.33 1.13 -7.55
C VAL A 10 1.69 1.17 -6.85
N MET A 11 2.02 2.25 -6.12
CA MET A 11 3.25 2.36 -5.34
C MET A 11 3.22 1.44 -4.12
N LEU A 12 2.05 1.25 -3.50
CA LEU A 12 1.88 0.23 -2.47
C LEU A 12 2.06 -1.19 -3.04
N VAL A 13 1.54 -1.46 -4.24
CA VAL A 13 1.74 -2.76 -4.90
C VAL A 13 3.20 -2.98 -5.27
N LEU A 14 3.90 -1.92 -5.71
CA LEU A 14 5.34 -1.98 -5.96
C LEU A 14 6.11 -2.28 -4.68
N ALA A 15 5.82 -1.57 -3.58
CA ALA A 15 6.42 -1.83 -2.27
C ALA A 15 6.18 -3.27 -1.80
N PHE A 16 4.97 -3.79 -2.00
CA PHE A 16 4.63 -5.19 -1.73
C PHE A 16 5.48 -6.16 -2.57
N LYS A 17 5.70 -5.88 -3.86
CA LYS A 17 6.55 -6.71 -4.74
C LYS A 17 8.03 -6.64 -4.39
N LEU A 18 8.49 -5.53 -3.84
CA LEU A 18 9.86 -5.37 -3.36
C LEU A 18 10.06 -5.96 -1.94
N ASP A 19 9.00 -6.47 -1.31
CA ASP A 19 8.99 -6.89 0.11
C ASP A 19 9.51 -5.79 1.05
N ALA A 20 9.16 -4.54 0.74
CA ALA A 20 9.67 -3.35 1.43
C ALA A 20 9.20 -3.29 2.87
N LYS A 21 10.11 -2.97 3.80
CA LYS A 21 9.83 -2.98 5.24
C LYS A 21 9.39 -1.64 5.83
N ASN A 22 9.66 -0.52 5.18
CA ASN A 22 9.35 0.81 5.73
C ASN A 22 8.68 1.70 4.70
N LEU A 23 7.56 2.32 5.06
CA LEU A 23 6.89 3.32 4.24
C LEU A 23 7.83 4.45 3.83
N GLY A 24 7.84 4.78 2.54
CA GLY A 24 8.65 5.89 1.99
C GLY A 24 10.11 5.55 1.71
N PHE A 25 10.58 4.34 2.03
CA PHE A 25 11.97 3.94 1.81
C PHE A 25 12.08 2.58 1.12
N PHE A 26 13.07 2.46 0.24
CA PHE A 26 13.54 1.17 -0.27
C PHE A 26 15.03 1.05 0.01
N THR A 27 15.44 -0.06 0.60
CA THR A 27 16.84 -0.45 0.72
C THR A 27 17.37 -0.93 -0.63
N PHE A 28 18.70 -0.96 -0.76
CA PHE A 28 19.33 -1.48 -1.97
C PHE A 28 18.94 -2.94 -2.24
N ASP A 29 18.89 -3.78 -1.22
CA ASP A 29 18.57 -5.20 -1.37
C ASP A 29 17.10 -5.43 -1.78
N GLU A 30 16.16 -4.71 -1.16
CA GLU A 30 14.73 -4.73 -1.55
C GLU A 30 14.57 -4.30 -3.01
N TRP A 31 15.23 -3.21 -3.40
CA TRP A 31 15.21 -2.70 -4.76
C TRP A 31 15.80 -3.69 -5.74
N MET A 32 17.02 -4.16 -5.50
CA MET A 32 17.74 -5.05 -6.41
C MET A 32 17.00 -6.37 -6.61
N LYS A 33 16.54 -6.99 -5.51
CA LYS A 33 15.76 -8.23 -5.55
C LYS A 33 14.43 -8.02 -6.29
N GLY A 34 13.64 -7.04 -5.87
CA GLY A 34 12.30 -6.81 -6.43
C GLY A 34 12.34 -6.41 -7.91
N MET A 35 13.29 -5.55 -8.31
CA MET A 35 13.44 -5.16 -9.71
C MET A 35 13.91 -6.32 -10.59
N THR A 36 14.79 -7.19 -10.07
CA THR A 36 15.19 -8.43 -10.76
C THR A 36 14.01 -9.37 -10.96
N GLU A 37 13.21 -9.61 -9.92
CA GLU A 37 12.01 -10.46 -10.00
C GLU A 37 10.94 -9.87 -10.94
N LEU A 38 10.81 -8.54 -10.98
CA LEU A 38 9.91 -7.83 -11.91
C LEU A 38 10.49 -7.71 -13.34
N GLN A 39 11.73 -8.15 -13.55
CA GLN A 39 12.47 -8.04 -14.81
C GLN A 39 12.51 -6.59 -15.33
N CYS A 40 12.78 -5.64 -14.43
CA CYS A 40 12.83 -4.21 -14.71
C CYS A 40 14.22 -3.65 -14.40
N ASP A 41 15.04 -3.42 -15.44
CA ASP A 41 16.38 -2.84 -15.34
C ASP A 41 16.44 -1.38 -15.87
N THR A 42 15.32 -0.87 -16.40
CA THR A 42 15.18 0.52 -16.87
C THR A 42 13.89 1.15 -16.35
N LEU A 43 13.87 2.49 -16.34
CA LEU A 43 12.70 3.28 -15.97
C LEU A 43 11.48 2.96 -16.86
N GLU A 44 11.71 2.81 -18.16
CA GLU A 44 10.66 2.49 -19.13
C GLU A 44 10.02 1.12 -18.86
N LYS A 45 10.84 0.10 -18.57
CA LYS A 45 10.33 -1.23 -18.19
C LYS A 45 9.49 -1.15 -16.91
N LEU A 46 9.94 -0.38 -15.92
CA LEU A 46 9.18 -0.17 -14.69
C LEU A 46 7.84 0.53 -14.94
N GLN A 47 7.83 1.61 -15.73
CA GLN A 47 6.59 2.31 -16.13
C GLN A 47 5.60 1.36 -16.82
N ASN A 48 6.06 0.56 -17.77
CA ASN A 48 5.24 -0.46 -18.44
C ASN A 48 4.72 -1.52 -17.46
N ARG A 49 5.55 -1.91 -16.47
CA ARG A 49 5.18 -2.89 -15.45
C ARG A 49 4.12 -2.37 -14.48
N LEU A 50 3.96 -1.05 -14.31
CA LEU A 50 2.92 -0.47 -13.45
C LEU A 50 1.50 -0.91 -13.86
N TYR A 51 1.24 -1.13 -15.15
CA TYR A 51 -0.05 -1.65 -15.60
C TYR A 51 -0.31 -3.06 -15.03
N TYR A 52 0.66 -3.95 -15.16
CA TYR A 52 0.59 -5.30 -14.57
C TYR A 52 0.41 -5.24 -13.06
N LEU A 53 1.15 -4.38 -12.35
CA LEU A 53 0.99 -4.23 -10.90
C LEU A 53 -0.44 -3.84 -10.51
N ARG A 54 -1.10 -2.96 -11.27
CA ARG A 54 -2.51 -2.62 -11.02
C ARG A 54 -3.44 -3.82 -11.19
N THR A 55 -3.19 -4.70 -12.15
CA THR A 55 -4.04 -5.89 -12.36
C THR A 55 -3.99 -6.87 -11.20
N LEU A 56 -2.93 -6.84 -10.38
CA LEU A 56 -2.82 -7.68 -9.18
C LEU A 56 -3.88 -7.36 -8.12
N LEU A 57 -4.41 -6.14 -8.12
CA LEU A 57 -5.47 -5.72 -7.20
C LEU A 57 -6.84 -6.32 -7.57
N ASN A 58 -6.99 -6.84 -8.79
CA ASN A 58 -8.23 -7.48 -9.22
C ASN A 58 -8.34 -8.94 -8.75
N ASP A 59 -7.23 -9.53 -8.27
CA ASP A 59 -7.21 -10.89 -7.73
C ASP A 59 -7.50 -10.87 -6.23
N PRO A 60 -8.66 -11.38 -5.75
CA PRO A 60 -9.08 -11.20 -4.35
C PRO A 60 -8.11 -11.76 -3.29
N PRO A 61 -7.52 -12.96 -3.46
CA PRO A 61 -6.47 -13.46 -2.55
C PRO A 61 -5.24 -12.56 -2.50
N LEU A 62 -4.77 -12.08 -3.65
CA LEU A 62 -3.61 -11.20 -3.72
C LEU A 62 -3.90 -9.81 -3.15
N PHE A 63 -5.07 -9.26 -3.47
CA PHE A 63 -5.57 -8.02 -2.86
C PHE A 63 -5.61 -8.13 -1.33
N LYS A 64 -6.11 -9.24 -0.78
CA LYS A 64 -6.11 -9.48 0.66
C LYS A 64 -4.69 -9.48 1.26
N ASN A 65 -3.70 -10.01 0.54
CA ASN A 65 -2.31 -9.99 0.98
C ASN A 65 -1.72 -8.57 0.93
N ILE A 66 -1.99 -7.80 -0.14
CA ILE A 66 -1.57 -6.41 -0.27
C ILE A 66 -2.21 -5.53 0.82
N TYR A 67 -3.51 -5.73 1.08
CA TYR A 67 -4.25 -5.05 2.14
C TYR A 67 -3.64 -5.30 3.52
N ARG A 68 -3.28 -6.56 3.83
CA ARG A 68 -2.60 -6.91 5.09
C ARG A 68 -1.19 -6.34 5.17
N PHE A 69 -0.46 -6.39 4.07
CA PHE A 69 0.88 -5.79 3.97
C PHE A 69 0.83 -4.29 4.24
N ALA A 70 -0.16 -3.57 3.72
CA ALA A 70 -0.30 -2.12 3.89
C ALA A 70 -0.28 -1.69 5.37
N PHE A 71 -0.90 -2.47 6.26
CA PHE A 71 -0.85 -2.22 7.69
C PHE A 71 0.57 -2.33 8.25
N ASP A 72 1.24 -3.47 7.99
CA ASP A 72 2.58 -3.71 8.50
C ASP A 72 3.60 -2.75 7.88
N PHE A 73 3.36 -2.30 6.65
CA PHE A 73 4.19 -1.36 5.91
C PHE A 73 4.08 0.09 6.42
N ALA A 74 2.86 0.52 6.77
CA ALA A 74 2.60 1.86 7.29
C ALA A 74 2.91 2.03 8.78
N ARG A 75 3.04 0.92 9.52
CA ARG A 75 3.19 0.92 10.97
C ARG A 75 4.65 1.05 11.37
N ASP A 76 4.92 1.96 12.31
CA ASP A 76 6.22 2.03 12.99
C ASP A 76 6.56 0.70 13.68
N LYS A 77 7.81 0.24 13.54
CA LYS A 77 8.25 -1.08 14.01
C LYS A 77 7.92 -1.35 15.47
N ASP A 78 8.00 -0.33 16.32
CA ASP A 78 7.78 -0.43 17.77
C ASP A 78 6.32 -0.29 18.20
N GLN A 79 5.41 0.08 17.29
CA GLN A 79 3.99 0.31 17.61
C GLN A 79 3.14 -0.92 17.27
N ARG A 80 2.02 -1.18 17.95
CA ARG A 80 1.12 -2.30 17.57
C ARG A 80 -0.10 -1.86 16.76
N SER A 81 -0.15 -0.58 16.42
CA SER A 81 -1.29 0.07 15.78
C SER A 81 -0.81 1.22 14.90
N LEU A 82 -1.63 1.59 13.92
CA LEU A 82 -1.48 2.81 13.14
C LEU A 82 -2.16 3.96 13.88
N ASP A 83 -1.61 5.16 13.84
CA ASP A 83 -2.37 6.36 14.18
C ASP A 83 -3.53 6.56 13.19
N MET A 84 -4.58 7.23 13.63
CA MET A 84 -5.81 7.36 12.86
C MET A 84 -5.62 8.11 11.53
N GLU A 85 -4.67 9.05 11.46
CA GLU A 85 -4.45 9.83 10.24
C GLU A 85 -3.78 8.96 9.17
N THR A 86 -2.71 8.26 9.52
CA THR A 86 -2.05 7.28 8.64
C THR A 86 -3.00 6.17 8.23
N ALA A 87 -3.80 5.65 9.16
CA ALA A 87 -4.75 4.58 8.86
C ALA A 87 -5.82 5.03 7.86
N LYS A 88 -6.41 6.21 8.03
CA LYS A 88 -7.40 6.76 7.08
C LYS A 88 -6.79 6.99 5.69
N ALA A 89 -5.58 7.53 5.62
CA ALA A 89 -4.89 7.74 4.35
C ALA A 89 -4.64 6.40 3.63
N MET A 90 -4.13 5.40 4.34
CA MET A 90 -3.85 4.08 3.77
C MET A 90 -5.14 3.33 3.40
N LEU A 91 -6.21 3.42 4.20
CA LEU A 91 -7.51 2.84 3.85
C LEU A 91 -8.13 3.53 2.62
N SER A 92 -7.99 4.86 2.51
CA SER A 92 -8.43 5.61 1.32
C SER A 92 -7.69 5.18 0.07
N LEU A 93 -6.39 4.94 0.22
CA LEU A 93 -5.55 4.42 -0.85
C LEU A 93 -6.02 3.05 -1.35
N VAL A 94 -6.30 2.12 -0.43
CA VAL A 94 -6.56 0.72 -0.77
C VAL A 94 -8.03 0.43 -1.09
N LEU A 95 -8.97 1.06 -0.38
CA LEU A 95 -10.41 0.78 -0.47
C LEU A 95 -11.21 1.87 -1.17
N GLY A 96 -10.66 3.09 -1.31
CA GLY A 96 -11.44 4.27 -1.74
C GLY A 96 -12.06 4.16 -3.12
N LYS A 97 -11.49 3.36 -4.03
CA LYS A 97 -12.04 3.13 -5.37
C LYS A 97 -12.85 1.84 -5.50
N SER A 98 -12.63 0.86 -4.61
CA SER A 98 -13.18 -0.50 -4.75
C SER A 98 -14.40 -0.74 -3.87
N TRP A 99 -14.54 -0.02 -2.76
CA TRP A 99 -15.63 -0.23 -1.82
C TRP A 99 -16.62 0.95 -1.82
N SER A 100 -17.85 0.69 -2.26
CA SER A 100 -18.89 1.70 -2.43
C SER A 100 -19.29 2.42 -1.13
N LEU A 101 -19.11 1.79 0.03
CA LEU A 101 -19.41 2.39 1.34
C LEU A 101 -18.20 3.08 1.97
N PHE A 102 -17.06 3.13 1.28
CA PHE A 102 -15.84 3.67 1.86
C PHE A 102 -15.98 5.13 2.29
N SER A 103 -16.70 5.96 1.54
CA SER A 103 -16.93 7.37 1.91
C SER A 103 -17.63 7.50 3.26
N TYR A 104 -18.67 6.70 3.52
CA TYR A 104 -19.37 6.66 4.80
C TYR A 104 -18.49 6.11 5.91
N PHE A 105 -17.69 5.08 5.63
CA PHE A 105 -16.76 4.52 6.61
C PHE A 105 -15.65 5.52 6.98
N HIS A 106 -15.09 6.22 5.99
CA HIS A 106 -14.10 7.26 6.22
C HIS A 106 -14.66 8.39 7.09
N GLN A 107 -15.88 8.87 6.79
CA GLN A 107 -16.58 9.86 7.62
C GLN A 107 -16.83 9.34 9.04
N PHE A 108 -17.22 8.07 9.20
CA PHE A 108 -17.36 7.44 10.51
C PHE A 108 -16.04 7.44 11.29
N LEU A 109 -14.91 7.14 10.65
CA LEU A 109 -13.60 7.19 11.29
C LEU A 109 -13.22 8.62 11.73
N GLU A 110 -13.52 9.63 10.91
CA GLU A 110 -13.29 11.04 11.24
C GLU A 110 -14.05 11.52 12.47
N GLN A 111 -15.27 11.04 12.65
CA GLN A 111 -16.12 11.38 13.80
C GLN A 111 -15.85 10.48 15.01
N SER A 112 -15.01 9.46 14.86
CA SER A 112 -14.75 8.50 15.92
C SER A 112 -13.84 9.10 17.00
N LYS A 113 -14.01 8.63 18.24
CA LYS A 113 -13.11 8.94 19.36
C LYS A 113 -11.80 8.14 19.32
N TYR A 114 -11.66 7.22 18.37
CA TYR A 114 -10.49 6.35 18.30
C TYR A 114 -9.30 7.12 17.74
N LYS A 115 -8.13 6.92 18.36
CA LYS A 115 -6.88 7.58 17.95
C LYS A 115 -5.98 6.69 17.11
N VAL A 116 -6.26 5.38 17.09
CA VAL A 116 -5.43 4.37 16.45
C VAL A 116 -6.30 3.25 15.87
N ILE A 117 -5.77 2.51 14.91
CA ILE A 117 -6.32 1.24 14.40
C ILE A 117 -5.30 0.13 14.66
N ASN A 118 -5.72 -0.93 15.36
CA ASN A 118 -4.88 -2.10 15.59
C ASN A 118 -5.02 -3.13 14.46
N LYS A 119 -4.19 -4.19 14.48
CA LYS A 119 -4.14 -5.20 13.42
C LYS A 119 -5.42 -6.03 13.25
N ASP A 120 -6.21 -6.19 14.31
CA ASP A 120 -7.46 -6.96 14.25
C ASP A 120 -8.62 -6.11 13.72
N GLN A 121 -8.58 -4.80 13.95
CA GLN A 121 -9.53 -3.83 13.41
C GLN A 121 -9.26 -3.52 11.93
N TRP A 122 -7.99 -3.53 11.53
CA TRP A 122 -7.55 -3.39 10.16
C TRP A 122 -7.96 -4.60 9.31
#